data_AF-A0A7Z9SDC6-F1
#
_entry.id   AF-A0A7Z9SDC6-F1
#
_cell.length_a   1.000
_cell.length_b   1.000
_cell.length_c   1.000
_cell.angle_alpha   90.00
_cell.angle_beta   90.00
_cell.angle_gamma   90.00
#
_symmetry.space_group_name_H-M   'P 1'
#
loop_
_entity.id
_entity.type
_entity.pdbx_description
1 polymer ?
#
loop_
_entity_poly.entity_id
_entity_poly.type
_entity_poly.pdbx_seq_one_letter_code
_entity_poly.pdbx_strand_id
1 'polypeptide(L)' 'MASISQYASRPFDTFVLIMEPNSRQFDTEKIEAKAERTIDYFVFKRVKKDRWSEKCISIERI' A
#
# COMPACT_ATOMS: atom_id res chain seq x y z
N MET A 1 -5.74 -6.83 -12.07
CA MET A 1 -4.82 -5.67 -12.08
C MET A 1 -3.55 -6.14 -12.76
N ALA A 2 -3.16 -5.53 -13.88
CA ALA A 2 -1.80 -5.71 -14.38
C ALA A 2 -0.86 -5.34 -13.24
N SER A 3 0.13 -6.19 -12.96
CA SER A 3 1.00 -6.06 -11.79
C SER A 3 1.65 -4.68 -11.86
N ILE A 4 1.29 -3.76 -10.96
CA ILE A 4 1.89 -2.41 -10.90
C ILE A 4 3.42 -2.49 -10.89
N SER A 5 3.93 -3.57 -10.30
CA SER A 5 5.34 -3.98 -10.28
C SER A 5 5.96 -4.28 -11.65
N GLN A 6 5.19 -4.69 -12.66
CA GLN A 6 5.70 -4.94 -14.02
C GLN A 6 6.04 -3.65 -14.77
N TYR A 7 5.51 -2.50 -14.34
CA TYR A 7 5.74 -1.20 -14.97
C TYR A 7 6.78 -0.35 -14.23
N ALA A 8 7.32 -0.84 -13.12
CA ALA A 8 8.35 -0.13 -12.40
C ALA A 8 9.67 -0.22 -13.18
N SER A 9 10.21 0.93 -13.57
CA SER A 9 11.48 1.05 -14.28
C SER A 9 12.70 0.76 -13.38
N ARG A 10 12.51 0.77 -12.06
CA ARG A 10 13.54 0.52 -11.04
C ARG A 10 12.96 -0.32 -9.91
N PRO A 11 13.77 -1.18 -9.27
CA PRO A 11 13.35 -1.88 -8.06
C PRO A 11 12.99 -0.85 -6.98
N PHE A 12 11.91 -1.12 -6.24
CA PHE A 12 11.41 -0.29 -5.16
C PHE A 12 11.08 -1.19 -3.97
N ASP A 13 11.42 -0.75 -2.77
CA ASP A 13 11.24 -1.52 -1.54
C ASP A 13 10.06 -1.01 -0.70
N THR A 14 9.68 0.25 -0.92
CA THR A 14 8.57 0.92 -0.23
C THR A 14 7.42 1.20 -1.20
N PHE A 15 6.21 0.88 -0.77
CA PHE A 15 4.95 1.20 -1.43
C PHE A 15 4.23 2.25 -0.57
N VAL A 16 3.99 3.42 -1.15
CA VAL A 16 3.27 4.51 -0.48
C VAL A 16 1.88 4.62 -1.09
N LEU A 17 0.85 4.47 -0.26
CA LEU A 17 -0.54 4.71 -0.63
C LEU A 17 -0.98 6.02 0.02
N ILE A 18 -1.32 7.01 -0.81
CA ILE A 18 -1.90 8.28 -0.37
C ILE A 18 -3.39 8.20 -0.63
N MET A 19 -4.18 8.19 0.44
CA MET A 19 -5.64 8.25 0.35
C MET A 19 -6.06 9.69 0.56
N GLU A 20 -6.35 10.39 -0.55
CA GLU A 20 -6.94 11.72 -0.50
C GLU A 20 -8.47 11.58 -0.38
N PRO A 21 -9.06 11.98 0.76
CA PRO A 21 -10.50 11.92 0.92
C PRO A 21 -11.19 13.02 0.11
N ASN A 22 -12.32 12.68 -0.50
CA ASN A 22 -13.15 13.64 -1.25
C ASN A 22 -14.05 14.50 -0.34
N SER A 23 -13.82 14.48 0.98
CA SER A 23 -14.60 15.24 1.96
C SER A 23 -13.64 15.95 2.90
N ARG A 24 -13.94 17.23 3.19
CA ARG A 24 -13.16 18.09 4.10
C ARG A 24 -13.11 17.59 5.55
N GLN A 25 -13.86 16.55 5.89
CA GLN A 25 -13.93 15.99 7.25
C GLN A 25 -12.89 14.90 7.53
N PHE A 26 -12.20 14.40 6.50
CA PHE A 26 -11.19 13.37 6.68
C PHE A 26 -9.82 13.95 6.36
N ASP A 27 -8.84 13.59 7.17
CA ASP A 27 -7.45 13.95 6.95
C ASP A 27 -6.84 13.08 5.84
N THR A 28 -5.77 13.55 5.23
CA THR A 28 -5.08 12.76 4.22
C THR A 28 -4.33 11.64 4.93
N GLU A 29 -4.66 10.40 4.59
CA GLU A 29 -3.98 9.25 5.19
C GLU A 29 -2.87 8.78 4.26
N LYS A 30 -1.64 8.80 4.78
CA LYS A 30 -0.48 8.21 4.11
C LYS A 30 -0.18 6.87 4.76
N ILE A 31 -0.23 5.83 3.95
CA ILE A 31 0.11 4.48 4.34
C ILE A 31 1.44 4.12 3.68
N GLU A 32 2.46 3.88 4.49
CA GLU A 32 3.71 3.31 4.02
C GLU A 32 3.74 1.81 4.30
N ALA A 33 4.13 1.04 3.28
CA ALA A 33 4.17 -0.41 3.37
C ALA A 33 5.34 -1.00 2.60
N LYS A 34 5.81 -2.18 3.01
CA LYS A 34 6.81 -2.92 2.20
C LYS A 34 6.21 -3.36 0.87
N ALA A 35 6.89 -3.06 -0.22
CA ALA A 35 6.41 -3.29 -1.57
C ALA A 35 6.09 -4.75 -1.86
N GLU A 36 7.01 -5.67 -1.54
CA GLU A 36 6.87 -7.11 -1.75
C GLU A 36 5.56 -7.66 -1.16
N ARG A 37 5.34 -7.43 0.15
CA ARG A 37 4.16 -7.91 0.89
C ARG A 37 2.87 -7.26 0.40
N THR A 38 2.94 -6.01 -0.04
CA THR A 38 1.80 -5.24 -0.52
C THR A 38 1.37 -5.69 -1.90
N ILE A 39 2.32 -6.03 -2.78
CA ILE A 39 2.06 -6.66 -4.08
C ILE A 39 1.47 -8.06 -3.86
N ASP A 40 2.02 -8.84 -2.93
CA ASP A 40 1.47 -10.16 -2.58
C ASP A 40 0.02 -10.11 -2.07
N TYR A 41 -0.34 -9.04 -1.36
CA TYR A 41 -1.69 -8.80 -0.88
C TYR A 41 -2.63 -8.30 -2.00
N PHE A 42 -2.29 -7.19 -2.68
CA PHE A 42 -3.20 -6.54 -3.64
C PHE A 42 -3.22 -7.21 -5.02
N VAL A 43 -2.06 -7.65 -5.52
CA VAL A 43 -1.93 -8.20 -6.88
C VAL A 43 -2.12 -9.71 -6.85
N PHE A 44 -1.36 -10.41 -6.01
CA PHE A 44 -1.38 -11.88 -6.00
C PHE A 44 -2.44 -12.48 -5.06
N LYS A 45 -3.03 -11.70 -4.15
CA LYS A 45 -4.03 -12.14 -3.16
C LYS A 45 -3.59 -13.34 -2.32
N ARG A 46 -2.28 -13.51 -2.12
CA ARG A 46 -1.69 -14.65 -1.39
C ARG A 46 -1.64 -14.44 0.11
N VAL A 47 -1.67 -13.18 0.53
CA VAL A 47 -1.61 -12.76 1.94
C VAL A 47 -3.02 -12.37 2.41
N LYS A 48 -3.38 -12.74 3.64
CA LYS A 48 -4.64 -12.30 4.25
C LYS A 48 -4.53 -10.84 4.71
N LYS A 49 -5.63 -10.10 4.64
CA LYS A 49 -5.72 -8.68 5.03
C LYS A 49 -5.14 -8.43 6.42
N ASP A 50 -5.52 -9.23 7.41
CA ASP A 50 -5.10 -9.05 8.81
C ASP A 50 -3.57 -9.13 8.96
N ARG A 51 -2.96 -10.07 8.24
CA ARG A 51 -1.50 -10.28 8.27
C ARG A 51 -0.74 -9.18 7.52
N TRP A 52 -1.37 -8.58 6.52
CA TRP A 52 -0.84 -7.43 5.81
C TRP A 52 -0.98 -6.15 6.65
N SER A 53 -2.14 -5.90 7.27
CA SER A 53 -2.38 -4.71 8.08
C SER A 53 -1.55 -4.66 9.36
N GLU A 54 -1.38 -5.78 10.06
CA GLU A 54 -0.65 -5.77 11.34
C GLU A 54 0.86 -5.59 11.18
N LYS A 55 1.44 -6.09 10.08
CA LYS A 55 2.91 -6.20 9.96
C LYS A 55 3.51 -5.33 8.89
N CYS A 56 2.71 -4.80 7.97
CA CYS A 56 3.22 -4.20 6.75
C CYS A 56 2.71 -2.79 6.52
N ILE A 57 1.93 -2.21 7.43
CA ILE A 57 1.39 -0.85 7.28
C ILE A 57 1.85 -0.02 8.48
N SER A 58 2.55 1.08 8.21
CA SER A 58 2.61 2.22 9.14
C SER A 58 1.69 3.31 8.61
N ILE A 59 0.70 3.70 9.42
CA ILE A 59 -0.25 4.75 9.08
C ILE A 59 0.30 6.05 9.67
N GLU A 60 0.62 7.02 8.81
CA GLU A 60 0.91 8.39 9.19
C GLU A 60 -0.29 9.27 8.78
N ARG A 61 -0.82 10.03 9.73
CA ARG A 61 -1.81 11.09 9.44
C ARG A 61 -1.08 12.35 9.04
N ILE A 62 -1.44 12.93 7.89
CA ILE A 62 -0.85 14.16 7.34
C ILE A 62 -1.92 15.23 7.26
#